data_AF-A0A2E0J387-F1
#
_entry.id   AF-A0A2E0J387-F1
#
_cell.length_a   1.000
_cell.length_b   1.000
_cell.length_c   1.000
_cell.angle_alpha   90.00
_cell.angle_beta   90.00
_cell.angle_gamma   90.00
#
_symmetry.space_group_name_H-M   'P 1'
#
loop_
_entity.id
_entity.type
_entity.pdbx_description
1 polymer ?
#
loop_
_entity_poly.entity_id
_entity_poly.type
_entity_poly.pdbx_seq_one_letter_code
_entity_poly.pdbx_strand_id
1 'polypeptide(L)'
;MADTTTAADTGVVFKGRMMTLTVLEVRETDGSRIASQIEAQLARAPGFFEQMPVLLSIPDAVPDLAEVSEIVRQAGMVPVGILDPGPQARTAAEAAGLGVMASPARGGSGADAAKTREPEAASADADKKASAEAQAAPVAREEPPRTPTRLVTKPVRSGQQIYARGGDLVIATSVSEGAEVLADGHIHIYGALRGRALAGATGDTEARIYCRRFEPDLVAIAGCYKVADAIEEGVRSRAVAVRLDNDNLSIELQE
;
A
#
# COMPACT_ATOMS: atom_id res chain seq x y z
N MET A 1 13.37 22.40 -45.25
CA MET A 1 12.85 21.02 -45.17
C MET A 1 13.37 20.45 -43.86
N ALA A 2 12.47 20.18 -42.93
CA ALA A 2 12.81 19.81 -41.57
C ALA A 2 13.27 18.35 -41.49
N ASP A 3 14.41 18.17 -40.84
CA ASP A 3 15.01 16.89 -40.48
C ASP A 3 14.04 16.11 -39.58
N THR A 4 13.66 14.91 -39.98
CA THR A 4 12.83 14.01 -39.17
C THR A 4 13.76 13.02 -38.49
N THR A 5 14.26 13.38 -37.30
CA THR A 5 15.02 12.46 -36.46
C THR A 5 14.05 11.43 -35.85
N THR A 6 14.09 10.22 -36.41
CA THR A 6 13.46 9.01 -35.87
C THR A 6 14.14 8.60 -34.55
N ALA A 7 13.40 8.66 -33.44
CA ALA A 7 13.69 7.95 -32.20
C ALA A 7 12.65 6.81 -32.08
N ALA A 8 12.92 5.57 -31.68
CA ALA A 8 14.12 4.88 -31.25
C ALA A 8 13.89 3.36 -31.37
N ASP A 9 14.89 2.61 -31.85
CA ASP A 9 14.97 1.14 -31.80
C ASP A 9 15.65 0.74 -30.49
N THR A 10 14.87 0.50 -29.43
CA THR A 10 15.39 0.03 -28.14
C THR A 10 14.61 -1.21 -27.71
N GLY A 11 15.28 -2.37 -27.69
CA GLY A 11 14.72 -3.68 -27.30
C GLY A 11 14.37 -3.84 -25.82
N VAL A 12 14.47 -2.76 -25.03
CA VAL A 12 14.17 -2.72 -23.59
C VAL A 12 13.24 -1.54 -23.35
N VAL A 13 12.06 -1.82 -22.79
CA VAL A 13 11.04 -0.82 -22.45
C VAL A 13 10.63 -0.99 -21.00
N PHE A 14 10.78 0.06 -20.19
CA PHE A 14 10.25 0.09 -18.84
C PHE A 14 8.73 0.33 -18.88
N LYS A 15 7.96 -0.61 -18.33
CA LYS A 15 6.50 -0.47 -18.18
C LYS A 15 6.13 -0.64 -16.72
N GLY A 16 5.60 0.42 -16.13
CA GLY A 16 4.98 0.33 -14.80
C GLY A 16 3.62 -0.35 -14.92
N ARG A 17 3.38 -1.38 -14.12
CA ARG A 17 2.08 -2.02 -13.89
C ARG A 17 1.93 -2.25 -12.40
N MET A 18 0.75 -1.97 -11.87
CA MET A 18 0.42 -2.33 -10.49
C MET A 18 0.07 -3.82 -10.49
N MET A 19 0.72 -4.58 -9.60
CA MET A 19 0.51 -6.02 -9.44
C MET A 19 0.30 -6.29 -7.96
N THR A 20 -0.66 -7.16 -7.65
CA THR A 20 -0.94 -7.57 -6.28
C THR A 20 -0.03 -8.73 -5.89
N LEU A 21 0.63 -8.62 -4.75
CA LEU A 21 1.41 -9.69 -4.14
C LEU A 21 0.75 -10.06 -2.80
N THR A 22 0.71 -11.34 -2.49
CA THR A 22 0.16 -11.83 -1.21
C THR A 22 1.22 -11.70 -0.12
N VAL A 23 0.87 -11.17 1.05
CA VAL A 23 1.78 -11.11 2.20
C VAL A 23 1.56 -12.33 3.08
N LEU A 24 2.62 -13.11 3.30
CA LEU A 24 2.68 -14.20 4.26
C LEU A 24 3.43 -13.70 5.49
N GLU A 25 2.71 -13.52 6.59
CA GLU A 25 3.29 -13.10 7.86
C GLU A 25 3.82 -14.31 8.63
N VAL A 26 5.11 -14.28 8.97
CA VAL A 26 5.84 -15.34 9.66
C VAL A 26 6.22 -14.85 11.04
N ARG A 27 5.53 -15.37 12.07
CA ARG A 27 5.76 -15.08 13.50
C ARG A 27 6.47 -16.20 14.26
N GLU A 28 6.95 -17.20 13.54
CA GLU A 28 7.58 -18.39 14.09
C GLU A 28 9.02 -18.47 13.61
N THR A 29 9.91 -19.02 14.43
CA THR A 29 11.33 -19.18 14.09
C THR A 29 11.73 -20.61 13.74
N ASP A 30 10.96 -21.59 14.22
CA ASP A 30 11.20 -23.01 13.96
C ASP A 30 10.64 -23.43 12.58
N GLY A 31 11.54 -23.81 11.66
CA GLY A 31 11.19 -24.25 10.30
C GLY A 31 10.18 -25.39 10.25
N SER A 32 10.26 -26.35 11.18
CA SER A 32 9.31 -27.47 11.23
C SER A 32 7.89 -27.02 11.57
N ARG A 33 7.77 -26.04 12.49
CA ARG A 33 6.49 -25.44 12.86
C ARG A 33 5.94 -24.58 11.74
N ILE A 34 6.79 -23.81 11.06
CA ILE A 34 6.41 -23.01 9.88
C ILE A 34 5.83 -23.91 8.79
N ALA A 35 6.54 -24.99 8.43
CA ALA A 35 6.08 -25.96 7.43
C ALA A 35 4.70 -26.54 7.79
N SER A 36 4.54 -27.03 9.02
CA SER A 36 3.27 -27.61 9.47
C SER A 36 2.09 -26.63 9.43
N GLN A 37 2.33 -25.35 9.74
CA GLN A 37 1.30 -24.31 9.72
C GLN A 37 0.93 -23.91 8.28
N ILE A 38 1.92 -23.81 7.40
CA ILE A 38 1.68 -23.57 5.97
C ILE A 38 0.84 -24.73 5.40
N GLU A 39 1.24 -25.98 5.61
CA GLU A 39 0.47 -27.15 5.17
C GLU A 39 -0.98 -27.14 5.69
N ALA A 40 -1.18 -26.79 6.96
CA ALA A 40 -2.51 -26.66 7.54
C ALA A 40 -3.36 -25.57 6.86
N GLN A 41 -2.76 -24.46 6.44
CA GLN A 41 -3.47 -23.40 5.69
C GLN A 41 -3.78 -23.85 4.25
N LEU A 42 -2.84 -24.53 3.58
CA LEU A 42 -3.06 -25.06 2.23
C LEU A 42 -4.19 -26.10 2.21
N ALA A 43 -4.27 -26.96 3.23
CA ALA A 43 -5.32 -27.96 3.34
C ALA A 43 -6.75 -27.37 3.38
N ARG A 44 -6.88 -26.11 3.81
CA ARG A 44 -8.18 -25.40 3.86
C ARG A 44 -8.63 -24.88 2.50
N ALA A 45 -7.70 -24.67 1.56
CA ALA A 45 -8.01 -24.20 0.20
C ALA A 45 -7.03 -24.83 -0.82
N PRO A 46 -7.25 -26.11 -1.20
CA PRO A 46 -6.42 -26.79 -2.20
C PRO A 46 -6.40 -26.05 -3.54
N GLY A 47 -5.23 -25.89 -4.16
CA GLY A 47 -5.05 -25.24 -5.46
C GLY A 47 -5.07 -23.70 -5.43
N PHE A 48 -5.51 -23.06 -4.34
CA PHE A 48 -5.55 -21.59 -4.25
C PHE A 48 -4.15 -20.96 -4.22
N PHE A 49 -3.17 -21.65 -3.64
CA PHE A 49 -1.82 -21.14 -3.38
C PHE A 49 -0.79 -21.49 -4.46
N GLU A 50 -1.17 -22.27 -5.48
CA GLU A 50 -0.25 -22.73 -6.52
C GLU A 50 0.31 -21.56 -7.33
N GLN A 51 1.64 -21.53 -7.49
CA GLN A 51 2.39 -20.48 -8.20
C GLN A 51 2.15 -19.06 -7.62
N MET A 52 1.57 -18.94 -6.42
CA MET A 52 1.21 -17.64 -5.88
C MET A 52 2.47 -16.87 -5.45
N PRO A 53 2.70 -15.65 -5.98
CA PRO A 53 3.84 -14.84 -5.58
C PRO A 53 3.59 -14.25 -4.19
N VAL A 54 4.49 -14.55 -3.26
CA VAL A 54 4.36 -14.16 -1.85
C VAL A 54 5.51 -13.28 -1.37
N LEU A 55 5.15 -12.29 -0.55
CA LEU A 55 6.05 -11.48 0.25
C LEU A 55 6.06 -11.99 1.68
N LEU A 56 7.24 -12.18 2.26
CA LEU A 56 7.38 -12.53 3.67
C LEU A 56 7.31 -11.26 4.52
N SER A 57 6.49 -11.23 5.56
CA SER A 57 6.54 -10.21 6.60
C SER A 57 6.98 -10.86 7.91
N ILE A 58 8.00 -10.30 8.55
CA ILE A 58 8.66 -10.89 9.72
C ILE A 58 8.74 -9.83 10.81
N PRO A 59 7.64 -9.62 11.56
CA PRO A 59 7.56 -8.56 12.56
C PRO A 59 8.38 -8.86 13.82
N ASP A 60 8.60 -10.15 14.11
CA ASP A 60 9.18 -10.63 15.35
C ASP A 60 10.65 -11.08 15.14
N ALA A 61 11.04 -12.23 15.70
CA ALA A 61 12.38 -12.79 15.56
C ALA A 61 12.60 -13.33 14.14
N VAL A 62 13.80 -13.07 13.58
CA VAL A 62 14.16 -13.45 12.21
C VAL A 62 14.50 -14.96 12.15
N PRO A 63 13.71 -15.80 11.45
CA PRO A 63 14.06 -17.20 11.17
C PRO A 63 15.21 -17.31 10.15
N ASP A 64 15.67 -18.53 9.89
CA ASP A 64 16.50 -18.79 8.72
C ASP A 64 15.67 -18.57 7.43
N LEU A 65 15.90 -17.44 6.76
CA LEU A 65 15.14 -17.06 5.56
C LEU A 65 15.41 -17.98 4.37
N ALA A 66 16.57 -18.64 4.32
CA ALA A 66 16.84 -19.62 3.27
C ALA A 66 15.97 -20.86 3.47
N GLU A 67 15.87 -21.34 4.71
CA GLU A 67 14.99 -22.46 5.07
C GLU A 67 13.51 -22.10 4.82
N VAL A 68 13.05 -20.93 5.30
CA VAL A 68 11.66 -20.49 5.10
C VAL A 68 11.32 -20.34 3.62
N SER A 69 12.21 -19.77 2.81
CA SER A 69 12.01 -19.63 1.37
C SER A 69 11.85 -21.00 0.70
N GLU A 70 12.62 -22.00 1.14
CA GLU A 70 12.52 -23.35 0.59
C GLU A 70 11.22 -24.06 1.01
N ILE A 71 10.80 -23.92 2.27
CA ILE A 71 9.49 -24.42 2.74
C ILE A 71 8.36 -23.82 1.90
N VAL A 72 8.40 -22.52 1.63
CA VAL A 72 7.38 -21.82 0.82
C VAL A 72 7.36 -22.34 -0.62
N ARG A 73 8.54 -22.59 -1.22
CA ARG A 73 8.64 -23.21 -2.56
C ARG A 73 8.10 -24.63 -2.59
N GLN A 74 8.40 -25.44 -1.58
CA GLN A 74 7.91 -26.82 -1.46
C GLN A 74 6.38 -26.86 -1.29
N ALA A 75 5.80 -25.84 -0.65
CA ALA A 75 4.36 -25.64 -0.59
C ALA A 75 3.74 -25.14 -1.91
N GLY A 76 4.53 -24.96 -2.99
CA GLY A 76 4.03 -24.59 -4.32
C GLY A 76 3.83 -23.09 -4.53
N MET A 77 4.22 -22.24 -3.57
CA MET A 77 4.20 -20.78 -3.70
C MET A 77 5.54 -20.26 -4.24
N VAL A 78 5.56 -18.99 -4.67
CA VAL A 78 6.76 -18.34 -5.22
C VAL A 78 7.20 -17.22 -4.27
N PRO A 79 8.21 -17.44 -3.40
CA PRO A 79 8.71 -16.37 -2.53
C PRO A 79 9.45 -15.32 -3.38
N VAL A 80 8.92 -14.09 -3.40
CA VAL A 80 9.44 -12.99 -4.20
C VAL A 80 10.41 -12.13 -3.38
N GLY A 81 10.09 -11.91 -2.11
CA GLY A 81 10.87 -11.03 -1.27
C GLY A 81 10.35 -10.90 0.15
N ILE A 82 10.99 -10.01 0.90
CA ILE A 82 10.60 -9.62 2.25
C ILE A 82 10.05 -8.19 2.25
N LEU A 83 9.00 -7.96 3.03
CA LEU A 83 8.33 -6.68 3.20
C LEU A 83 8.76 -6.05 4.53
N ASP A 84 9.21 -4.79 4.48
CA ASP A 84 9.62 -3.98 5.63
C ASP A 84 10.62 -4.66 6.58
N PRO A 85 11.73 -5.27 6.07
CA PRO A 85 12.67 -5.96 6.93
C PRO A 85 13.45 -5.00 7.83
N GLY A 86 13.63 -5.38 9.10
CA GLY A 86 14.67 -4.80 9.95
C GLY A 86 16.10 -5.11 9.43
N PRO A 87 17.15 -4.47 9.97
CA PRO A 87 18.52 -4.59 9.45
C PRO A 87 19.02 -6.04 9.32
N GLN A 88 18.75 -6.87 10.34
CA GLN A 88 19.15 -8.29 10.34
C GLN A 88 18.40 -9.10 9.28
N ALA A 89 17.10 -8.89 9.14
CA ALA A 89 16.27 -9.57 8.14
C ALA A 89 16.64 -9.17 6.71
N ARG A 90 17.06 -7.91 6.49
CA ARG A 90 17.54 -7.43 5.19
C ARG A 90 18.78 -8.20 4.75
N THR A 91 19.80 -8.31 5.61
CA THR A 91 21.03 -9.06 5.29
C THR A 91 20.73 -10.54 5.02
N ALA A 92 19.85 -11.15 5.82
CA ALA A 92 19.43 -12.53 5.61
C ALA A 92 18.66 -12.72 4.28
N ALA A 93 17.82 -11.75 3.89
CA ALA A 93 17.04 -11.81 2.66
C ALA A 93 17.94 -11.74 1.42
N GLU A 94 18.93 -10.85 1.43
CA GLU A 94 19.92 -10.75 0.36
C GLU A 94 20.70 -12.06 0.20
N ALA A 95 21.11 -12.69 1.31
CA ALA A 95 21.79 -13.98 1.30
C ALA A 95 20.90 -15.11 0.76
N ALA A 96 19.59 -15.05 1.00
CA ALA A 96 18.61 -16.01 0.51
C ALA A 96 18.12 -15.73 -0.93
N GLY A 97 18.61 -14.67 -1.58
CA GLY A 97 18.17 -14.26 -2.93
C GLY A 97 16.76 -13.68 -2.98
N LEU A 98 16.25 -13.17 -1.86
CA LEU A 98 14.93 -12.54 -1.74
C LEU A 98 15.03 -11.03 -2.02
N GLY A 99 14.07 -10.50 -2.78
CA GLY A 99 13.93 -9.06 -2.97
C GLY A 99 13.60 -8.36 -1.65
N VAL A 100 14.05 -7.12 -1.48
CA VAL A 100 13.67 -6.29 -0.32
C VAL A 100 12.71 -5.21 -0.80
N MET A 101 11.51 -5.21 -0.23
CA MET A 101 10.46 -4.25 -0.52
C MET A 101 10.09 -3.47 0.72
N ALA A 102 9.75 -2.19 0.53
CA ALA A 102 9.10 -1.39 1.54
C ALA A 102 7.60 -1.36 1.24
N SER A 103 6.77 -1.55 2.26
CA SER A 103 5.36 -1.26 2.14
C SER A 103 5.20 0.24 1.89
N PRO A 104 4.23 0.65 1.05
CA PRO A 104 3.78 2.03 1.05
C PRO A 104 3.43 2.39 2.50
N ALA A 105 4.18 3.33 3.07
CA ALA A 105 4.33 3.51 4.51
C ALA A 105 3.02 3.47 5.31
N ARG A 106 2.82 2.46 6.17
CA ARG A 106 2.03 2.65 7.40
C ARG A 106 2.67 3.83 8.12
N GLY A 107 2.00 4.99 8.17
CA GLY A 107 2.59 6.26 8.56
C GLY A 107 3.44 6.17 9.83
N GLY A 108 4.76 6.38 9.70
CA GLY A 108 5.67 6.27 10.83
C GLY A 108 7.15 6.40 10.46
N SER A 109 7.64 7.65 10.51
CA SER A 109 9.04 8.10 10.54
C SER A 109 10.01 7.55 9.49
N GLY A 110 10.38 8.44 8.59
CA GLY A 110 11.61 8.29 7.82
C GLY A 110 12.83 8.19 8.75
N ALA A 111 13.74 7.30 8.37
CA ALA A 111 15.14 7.39 8.72
C ALA A 111 15.95 7.03 7.47
N ASP A 112 16.74 8.01 7.05
CA ASP A 112 17.98 7.89 6.29
C ASP A 112 17.92 7.37 4.85
N ALA A 113 17.75 8.33 3.93
CA ALA A 113 18.71 8.45 2.85
C ALA A 113 18.76 9.88 2.30
N ALA A 114 19.99 10.38 2.10
CA ALA A 114 20.37 11.57 1.35
C ALA A 114 20.17 12.92 2.10
N LYS A 115 21.18 13.75 2.35
CA LYS A 115 22.46 13.93 1.63
C LYS A 115 23.41 14.82 2.45
N THR A 116 24.66 14.38 2.56
CA THR A 116 25.84 15.23 2.79
C THR A 116 25.85 16.40 1.81
N ARG A 117 25.70 17.63 2.32
CA ARG A 117 26.27 18.84 1.73
C ARG A 117 26.68 19.75 2.88
N GLU A 118 27.99 19.82 3.11
CA GLU A 118 28.62 20.94 3.82
C GLU A 118 28.22 22.25 3.11
N PRO A 119 27.90 23.27 3.91
CA PRO A 119 28.61 24.52 3.70
C PRO A 119 28.95 25.18 5.04
N GLU A 120 30.22 25.55 5.27
CA GLU A 120 30.48 26.82 5.94
C GLU A 120 31.92 27.31 5.77
N ALA A 121 32.03 28.53 5.26
CA ALA A 121 33.14 29.43 5.51
C ALA A 121 32.59 30.63 6.30
N ALA A 122 33.11 30.79 7.52
CA ALA A 122 33.40 32.02 8.29
C ALA A 122 32.36 33.17 8.28
N SER A 123 31.94 33.79 9.39
CA SER A 123 32.69 34.19 10.59
C SER A 123 31.77 34.94 11.58
N ALA A 124 32.12 34.88 12.89
CA ALA A 124 32.14 35.95 13.91
C ALA A 124 30.89 36.83 14.15
N ASP A 125 30.46 37.22 15.36
CA ASP A 125 30.89 37.06 16.76
C ASP A 125 29.77 37.66 17.66
N ALA A 126 29.86 37.38 18.98
CA ALA A 126 29.41 38.17 20.12
C ALA A 126 27.92 38.19 20.58
N ASP A 127 27.71 37.42 21.67
CA ASP A 127 27.13 37.83 22.96
C ASP A 127 25.91 38.77 23.00
N LYS A 128 24.76 38.21 23.45
CA LYS A 128 24.22 38.58 24.77
C LYS A 128 23.07 37.69 25.24
N LYS A 129 23.31 37.09 26.40
CA LYS A 129 22.38 36.41 27.29
C LYS A 129 21.43 37.42 27.94
N ALA A 130 20.13 37.29 27.70
CA ALA A 130 19.09 37.84 28.58
C ALA A 130 17.82 37.00 28.45
N SER A 131 17.58 36.20 29.49
CA SER A 131 16.34 35.49 29.75
C SER A 131 15.24 36.53 30.05
N ALA A 132 14.13 36.44 29.33
CA ALA A 132 12.86 37.04 29.70
C ALA A 132 11.75 36.09 29.25
N GLU A 133 11.04 35.53 30.24
CA GLU A 133 9.82 34.75 30.06
C GLU A 133 8.78 35.58 29.31
N ALA A 134 8.39 35.11 28.13
CA ALA A 134 7.28 35.65 27.36
C ALA A 134 6.38 34.48 26.93
N GLN A 135 5.10 34.64 27.23
CA GLN A 135 4.02 33.66 27.13
C GLN A 135 3.99 32.94 25.78
N ALA A 136 3.98 31.60 25.84
CA ALA A 136 3.81 30.74 24.68
C ALA A 136 2.39 30.88 24.12
N ALA A 137 2.24 31.66 23.04
CA ALA A 137 1.15 31.47 22.09
C ALA A 137 1.34 30.09 21.41
N PRO A 138 0.25 29.35 21.13
CA PRO A 138 0.37 28.04 20.51
C PRO A 138 0.98 28.19 19.12
N VAL A 139 2.16 27.61 18.94
CA VAL A 139 2.83 27.52 17.64
C VAL A 139 1.93 26.66 16.75
N ALA A 140 1.28 27.29 15.77
CA ALA A 140 0.53 26.59 14.74
C ALA A 140 1.52 25.65 14.04
N ARG A 141 1.33 24.35 14.25
CA ARG A 141 2.07 23.31 13.56
C ARG A 141 1.82 23.50 12.07
N GLU A 142 2.86 23.85 11.33
CA GLU A 142 2.81 23.95 9.88
C GLU A 142 2.57 22.54 9.33
N GLU A 143 1.31 22.23 9.02
CA GLU A 143 0.96 20.99 8.36
C GLU A 143 1.59 20.99 6.96
N PRO A 144 2.15 19.86 6.50
CA PRO A 144 2.68 19.76 5.15
C PRO A 144 1.61 20.16 4.13
N PRO A 145 1.99 20.75 2.97
CA PRO A 145 1.05 21.23 1.98
C PRO A 145 0.12 20.10 1.53
N ARG A 146 -1.17 20.22 1.86
CA ARG A 146 -2.19 19.25 1.49
C ARG A 146 -2.37 19.28 -0.03
N THR A 147 -2.14 18.15 -0.71
CA THR A 147 -2.39 18.04 -2.15
C THR A 147 -3.87 18.27 -2.42
N PRO A 148 -4.26 19.04 -3.45
CA PRO A 148 -5.66 19.26 -3.77
C PRO A 148 -6.36 17.93 -4.09
N THR A 149 -7.57 17.75 -3.55
CA THR A 149 -8.45 16.61 -3.88
C THR A 149 -8.65 16.48 -5.39
N ARG A 150 -8.48 15.27 -5.92
CA ARG A 150 -8.71 15.00 -7.35
C ARG A 150 -10.20 14.75 -7.59
N LEU A 151 -10.83 15.57 -8.40
CA LEU A 151 -12.23 15.40 -8.82
C LEU A 151 -12.32 14.80 -10.23
N VAL A 152 -13.12 13.74 -10.38
CA VAL A 152 -13.46 13.13 -11.67
C VAL A 152 -14.97 13.21 -11.90
N THR A 153 -15.35 13.96 -12.93
CA THR A 153 -16.75 14.23 -13.27
C THR A 153 -17.28 13.36 -14.41
N LYS A 154 -16.45 12.50 -14.99
CA LYS A 154 -16.82 11.56 -16.07
C LYS A 154 -16.82 10.11 -15.55
N PRO A 155 -17.66 9.22 -16.09
CA PRO A 155 -17.64 7.81 -15.71
C PRO A 155 -16.27 7.18 -15.95
N VAL A 156 -15.80 6.40 -14.98
CA VAL A 156 -14.55 5.62 -15.09
C VAL A 156 -14.91 4.26 -15.70
N ARG A 157 -14.47 4.02 -16.92
CA ARG A 157 -14.87 2.85 -17.74
C ARG A 157 -13.90 1.69 -17.56
N SER A 158 -14.34 0.48 -17.97
CA SER A 158 -13.53 -0.73 -17.90
C SER A 158 -12.13 -0.53 -18.51
N GLY A 159 -11.11 -1.06 -17.84
CA GLY A 159 -9.70 -0.91 -18.22
C GLY A 159 -9.08 0.45 -17.90
N GLN A 160 -9.86 1.44 -17.42
CA GLN A 160 -9.31 2.71 -16.98
C GLN A 160 -8.85 2.63 -15.52
N GLN A 161 -7.75 3.32 -15.24
CA GLN A 161 -7.21 3.51 -13.89
C GLN A 161 -7.10 5.00 -13.58
N ILE A 162 -7.66 5.42 -12.44
CA ILE A 162 -7.54 6.78 -11.93
C ILE A 162 -6.82 6.73 -10.58
N TYR A 163 -5.81 7.58 -10.39
CA TYR A 163 -5.04 7.63 -9.15
C TYR A 163 -4.91 9.07 -8.62
N ALA A 164 -5.39 9.33 -7.40
CA ALA A 164 -5.13 10.54 -6.64
C ALA A 164 -3.90 10.35 -5.74
N ARG A 165 -2.73 10.81 -6.20
CA ARG A 165 -1.49 10.80 -5.42
C ARG A 165 -1.51 11.93 -4.38
N GLY A 166 -1.12 11.61 -3.16
CA GLY A 166 -0.95 12.55 -2.06
C GLY A 166 -2.26 13.14 -1.51
N GLY A 167 -3.41 12.56 -1.82
CA GLY A 167 -4.70 13.09 -1.34
C GLY A 167 -5.91 12.25 -1.74
N ASP A 168 -7.08 12.85 -1.53
CA ASP A 168 -8.38 12.20 -1.72
C ASP A 168 -8.80 12.16 -3.19
N LEU A 169 -9.66 11.19 -3.53
CA LEU A 169 -10.30 11.05 -4.83
C LEU A 169 -11.81 11.17 -4.72
N VAL A 170 -12.41 12.06 -5.50
CA VAL A 170 -13.85 12.19 -5.63
C VAL A 170 -14.28 11.80 -7.05
N ILE A 171 -15.12 10.80 -7.15
CA ILE A 171 -15.81 10.37 -8.37
C ILE A 171 -17.26 10.86 -8.28
N ALA A 172 -17.61 11.86 -9.08
CA ALA A 172 -18.99 12.41 -9.10
C ALA A 172 -19.99 11.49 -9.84
N THR A 173 -19.51 10.38 -10.41
CA THR A 173 -20.28 9.46 -11.26
C THR A 173 -20.00 8.01 -10.88
N SER A 174 -20.08 7.07 -11.82
CA SER A 174 -19.88 5.64 -11.59
C SER A 174 -18.46 5.17 -11.93
N VAL A 175 -18.06 4.09 -11.28
CA VAL A 175 -16.88 3.27 -11.61
C VAL A 175 -17.39 1.94 -12.18
N SER A 176 -17.13 1.68 -13.45
CA SER A 176 -17.58 0.46 -14.14
C SER A 176 -16.79 -0.79 -13.72
N GLU A 177 -17.34 -1.96 -13.98
CA GLU A 177 -16.65 -3.24 -13.85
C GLU A 177 -15.31 -3.24 -14.61
N GLY A 178 -14.26 -3.79 -13.99
CA GLY A 178 -12.91 -3.78 -14.55
C GLY A 178 -12.24 -2.40 -14.60
N ALA A 179 -12.89 -1.33 -14.13
CA ALA A 179 -12.25 -0.04 -13.88
C ALA A 179 -11.60 -0.01 -12.49
N GLU A 180 -10.62 0.86 -12.30
CA GLU A 180 -9.89 0.96 -11.03
C GLU A 180 -9.70 2.41 -10.59
N VAL A 181 -9.96 2.68 -9.31
CA VAL A 181 -9.74 3.97 -8.68
C VAL A 181 -8.88 3.81 -7.44
N LEU A 182 -7.84 4.65 -7.31
CA LEU A 182 -6.88 4.63 -6.22
C LEU A 182 -6.74 6.03 -5.61
N ALA A 183 -6.53 6.09 -4.30
CA ALA A 183 -6.19 7.31 -3.60
C ALA A 183 -5.25 7.01 -2.44
N ASP A 184 -4.33 7.92 -2.16
CA ASP A 184 -3.49 7.86 -0.96
C ASP A 184 -4.30 8.22 0.29
N GLY A 185 -5.35 9.03 0.15
CA GLY A 185 -6.33 9.33 1.20
C GLY A 185 -7.67 8.62 0.98
N HIS A 186 -8.75 9.35 1.21
CA HIS A 186 -10.12 8.87 1.09
C HIS A 186 -10.59 8.76 -0.37
N ILE A 187 -11.58 7.88 -0.61
CA ILE A 187 -12.30 7.78 -1.89
C ILE A 187 -13.78 8.05 -1.66
N HIS A 188 -14.35 8.97 -2.45
CA HIS A 188 -15.78 9.25 -2.47
C HIS A 188 -16.35 8.95 -3.85
N ILE A 189 -17.36 8.08 -3.92
CA ILE A 189 -18.02 7.71 -5.17
C ILE A 189 -19.51 8.03 -5.05
N TYR A 190 -19.92 9.09 -5.73
CA TYR A 190 -21.31 9.56 -5.73
C TYR A 190 -22.20 8.86 -6.77
N GLY A 191 -21.72 7.77 -7.37
CA GLY A 191 -22.49 6.86 -8.23
C GLY A 191 -22.32 5.39 -7.82
N ALA A 192 -22.50 4.48 -8.78
CA ALA A 192 -22.26 3.06 -8.56
C ALA A 192 -20.77 2.72 -8.62
N LEU A 193 -20.29 1.98 -7.61
CA LEU A 193 -18.99 1.33 -7.64
C LEU A 193 -19.20 -0.12 -8.06
N ARG A 194 -18.84 -0.45 -9.32
CA ARG A 194 -18.80 -1.81 -9.86
C ARG A 194 -17.38 -2.34 -10.06
N GLY A 195 -16.42 -1.44 -10.25
CA GLY A 195 -15.00 -1.80 -10.39
C GLY A 195 -14.29 -1.95 -9.05
N ARG A 196 -13.00 -1.60 -9.04
CA ARG A 196 -12.11 -1.69 -7.87
C ARG A 196 -11.86 -0.32 -7.26
N ALA A 197 -11.90 -0.22 -5.93
CA ALA A 197 -11.54 0.99 -5.19
C ALA A 197 -10.50 0.71 -4.11
N LEU A 198 -9.36 1.40 -4.17
CA LEU A 198 -8.22 1.23 -3.26
C LEU A 198 -7.87 2.56 -2.59
N ALA A 199 -8.36 2.76 -1.36
CA ALA A 199 -8.04 3.93 -0.55
C ALA A 199 -6.83 3.66 0.35
N GLY A 200 -6.18 4.72 0.85
CA GLY A 200 -4.99 4.56 1.67
C GLY A 200 -3.87 3.82 0.93
N ALA A 201 -3.69 4.07 -0.37
CA ALA A 201 -2.75 3.34 -1.22
C ALA A 201 -1.30 3.45 -0.74
N THR A 202 -0.98 4.50 0.03
CA THR A 202 0.30 4.68 0.71
C THR A 202 0.34 4.13 2.13
N GLY A 203 -0.63 3.32 2.57
CA GLY A 203 -0.66 2.72 3.91
C GLY A 203 -1.47 3.51 4.96
N ASP A 204 -2.28 4.48 4.55
CA ASP A 204 -3.16 5.22 5.47
C ASP A 204 -4.34 4.35 5.94
N THR A 205 -4.26 3.86 7.17
CA THR A 205 -5.28 3.01 7.80
C THR A 205 -6.54 3.78 8.18
N GLU A 206 -6.47 5.11 8.29
CA GLU A 206 -7.60 5.98 8.59
C GLU A 206 -8.39 6.38 7.32
N ALA A 207 -7.87 6.00 6.14
CA ALA A 207 -8.56 6.20 4.88
C ALA A 207 -9.92 5.48 4.87
N ARG A 208 -10.83 6.01 4.05
CA ARG A 208 -12.23 5.56 4.00
C ARG A 208 -12.70 5.53 2.56
N ILE A 209 -13.62 4.62 2.25
CA ILE A 209 -14.31 4.58 0.97
C ILE A 209 -15.79 4.84 1.21
N TYR A 210 -16.34 5.87 0.55
CA TYR A 210 -17.77 6.15 0.56
C TYR A 210 -18.35 5.86 -0.81
N CYS A 211 -19.49 5.18 -0.86
CA CYS A 211 -20.18 4.90 -2.11
C CYS A 211 -21.69 5.00 -1.96
N ARG A 212 -22.39 5.48 -3.00
CA ARG A 212 -23.86 5.54 -3.03
C ARG A 212 -24.52 4.23 -3.43
N ARG A 213 -23.86 3.41 -4.26
CA ARG A 213 -24.37 2.10 -4.68
C ARG A 213 -23.20 1.10 -4.77
N PHE A 214 -23.13 0.23 -3.78
CA PHE A 214 -21.99 -0.64 -3.52
C PHE A 214 -22.11 -2.00 -4.22
N GLU A 215 -21.37 -2.20 -5.31
CA GLU A 215 -21.30 -3.47 -6.06
C GLU A 215 -19.86 -3.77 -6.54
N PRO A 216 -18.81 -3.54 -5.73
CA PRO A 216 -17.43 -3.58 -6.20
C PRO A 216 -16.99 -4.98 -6.61
N ASP A 217 -16.09 -5.05 -7.59
CA ASP A 217 -15.21 -6.20 -7.81
C ASP A 217 -14.30 -6.42 -6.58
N LEU A 218 -13.76 -5.31 -6.04
CA LEU A 218 -12.86 -5.28 -4.88
C LEU A 218 -12.88 -3.92 -4.19
N VAL A 219 -12.77 -3.92 -2.86
CA VAL A 219 -12.42 -2.74 -2.06
C VAL A 219 -11.20 -3.00 -1.19
N ALA A 220 -10.34 -2.00 -1.03
CA ALA A 220 -9.17 -2.07 -0.16
C ALA A 220 -8.92 -0.76 0.59
N ILE A 221 -8.41 -0.88 1.82
CA ILE A 221 -7.89 0.22 2.63
C ILE A 221 -6.55 -0.22 3.21
N ALA A 222 -5.49 0.55 2.94
CA ALA A 222 -4.13 0.29 3.45
C ALA A 222 -3.61 -1.15 3.17
N GLY A 223 -3.97 -1.71 2.01
CA GLY A 223 -3.57 -3.06 1.61
C GLY A 223 -4.49 -4.19 2.10
N CYS A 224 -5.35 -3.95 3.10
CA CYS A 224 -6.38 -4.89 3.52
C CYS A 224 -7.57 -4.80 2.56
N TYR A 225 -8.00 -5.94 1.99
CA TYR A 225 -9.01 -5.95 0.93
C TYR A 225 -10.12 -6.98 1.14
N LYS A 226 -11.26 -6.73 0.51
CA LYS A 226 -12.35 -7.69 0.31
C LYS A 226 -12.73 -7.72 -1.17
N VAL A 227 -12.77 -8.92 -1.73
CA VAL A 227 -13.31 -9.19 -3.08
C VAL A 227 -14.83 -9.34 -3.02
N ALA A 228 -15.50 -9.24 -4.17
CA ALA A 228 -16.95 -9.31 -4.30
C ALA A 228 -17.60 -10.50 -3.54
N ASP A 229 -16.99 -11.68 -3.57
CA ASP A 229 -17.52 -12.89 -2.94
C ASP A 229 -17.44 -12.87 -1.40
N ALA A 230 -16.55 -12.05 -0.83
CA ALA A 230 -16.39 -11.89 0.61
C ALA A 230 -17.24 -10.74 1.20
N ILE A 231 -18.02 -10.05 0.36
CA ILE A 231 -18.88 -8.94 0.74
C ILE A 231 -20.29 -9.46 1.04
N GLU A 232 -20.82 -9.12 2.21
CA GLU A 232 -22.15 -9.52 2.64
C GLU A 232 -23.24 -8.99 1.71
N GLU A 233 -24.23 -9.83 1.40
CA GLU A 233 -25.33 -9.45 0.49
C GLU A 233 -26.14 -8.25 1.01
N GLY A 234 -26.24 -8.08 2.34
CA GLY A 234 -27.01 -7.01 2.97
C GLY A 234 -26.52 -5.59 2.68
N VAL A 235 -25.26 -5.42 2.28
CA VAL A 235 -24.68 -4.11 1.92
C VAL A 235 -24.66 -3.86 0.42
N ARG A 236 -24.97 -4.86 -0.41
CA ARG A 236 -24.96 -4.72 -1.87
C ARG A 236 -26.02 -3.74 -2.34
N SER A 237 -25.68 -2.98 -3.38
CA SER A 237 -26.54 -1.97 -3.98
C SER A 237 -27.00 -0.84 -3.02
N ARG A 238 -26.43 -0.77 -1.81
CA ARG A 238 -26.73 0.28 -0.81
C ARG A 238 -25.65 1.36 -0.79
N ALA A 239 -25.96 2.48 -0.13
CA ALA A 239 -24.97 3.46 0.23
C ALA A 239 -24.20 2.97 1.46
N VAL A 240 -22.87 3.08 1.42
CA VAL A 240 -21.99 2.54 2.47
C VAL A 240 -20.81 3.46 2.75
N ALA A 241 -20.25 3.30 3.94
CA ALA A 241 -18.91 3.73 4.31
C ALA A 241 -18.08 2.48 4.66
N VAL A 242 -16.90 2.37 4.05
CA VAL A 242 -15.92 1.32 4.35
C VAL A 242 -14.79 1.95 5.16
N ARG A 243 -14.43 1.31 6.27
CA ARG A 243 -13.29 1.66 7.12
C ARG A 243 -12.49 0.43 7.49
N LEU A 244 -11.24 0.64 7.88
CA LEU A 244 -10.41 -0.40 8.47
C LEU A 244 -10.60 -0.44 9.99
N ASP A 245 -10.68 -1.64 10.56
CA ASP A 245 -10.73 -1.90 12.00
C ASP A 245 -9.89 -3.13 12.31
N ASN A 246 -8.75 -2.95 12.99
CA ASN A 246 -7.81 -4.02 13.33
C ASN A 246 -7.48 -4.94 12.13
N ASP A 247 -7.03 -4.33 11.03
CA ASP A 247 -6.71 -5.00 9.75
C ASP A 247 -7.90 -5.68 9.02
N ASN A 248 -9.14 -5.55 9.52
CA ASN A 248 -10.36 -6.05 8.87
C ASN A 248 -11.22 -4.90 8.31
N LEU A 249 -11.83 -5.10 7.15
CA LEU A 249 -12.73 -4.11 6.55
C LEU A 249 -14.14 -4.20 7.16
N SER A 250 -14.54 -3.11 7.83
CA SER A 250 -15.92 -2.86 8.28
C SER A 250 -16.68 -2.09 7.20
N ILE A 251 -17.87 -2.55 6.86
CA ILE A 251 -18.75 -1.94 5.86
C ILE A 251 -20.05 -1.54 6.54
N GLU A 252 -20.28 -0.24 6.69
CA GLU A 252 -21.41 0.33 7.40
C GLU A 252 -22.40 0.96 6.42
N LEU A 253 -23.68 0.66 6.56
CA LEU A 253 -24.73 1.29 5.76
C LEU A 253 -24.80 2.80 6.08
N GLN A 254 -25.02 3.61 5.04
CA GLN A 254 -25.31 5.03 5.17
C GLN A 254 -26.79 5.22 4.83
N GLU A 255 -27.56 5.68 5.81
CA GLU A 255 -28.99 5.98 5.66
C GLU A 255 -29.23 7.30 4.92
#